data_AF-A0AB39P1Z1-F1
#
_entry.id   AF-A0AB39P1Z1-F1
#
_cell.length_a   1.000
_cell.length_b   1.000
_cell.length_c   1.000
_cell.angle_alpha   90.00
_cell.angle_beta   90.00
_cell.angle_gamma   90.00
#
_symmetry.space_group_name_H-M   'P 1'
#
loop_
_entity.id
_entity.type
_entity.pdbx_description
1 polymer ?
#
loop_
_entity_poly.entity_id
_entity_poly.type
_entity_poly.pdbx_seq_one_letter_code
_entity_poly.pdbx_strand_id
1 'polypeptide(L)'
;MYSQDSISGRRRGRPEPTTEMLSGLACLICGTDYRDAPDPAAVVVSHRDDRQLLACRGTCARMASGSVDGLDETPLPLAERVHRHRADGS
;
A
#
# COMPACT_ATOMS: atom_id res chain seq x y z
N MET A 1 19.67 9.77 -36.02
CA MET A 1 19.36 10.19 -34.64
C MET A 1 18.32 9.23 -34.10
N TYR A 2 18.68 8.43 -33.09
CA TYR A 2 17.75 7.48 -32.48
C TYR A 2 16.80 8.26 -31.56
N SER A 3 15.54 8.39 -31.95
CA SER A 3 14.48 8.90 -31.08
C SER A 3 14.26 7.88 -29.97
N GLN A 4 14.64 8.27 -28.76
CA GLN A 4 14.35 7.52 -27.55
C GLN A 4 12.85 7.66 -27.30
N ASP A 5 12.09 6.63 -27.69
CA ASP A 5 10.67 6.51 -27.42
C ASP A 5 10.47 6.60 -25.91
N SER A 6 9.87 7.71 -25.46
CA SER A 6 9.56 7.97 -24.07
C SER A 6 8.76 6.79 -23.53
N ILE A 7 9.32 6.07 -22.55
CA ILE A 7 8.60 5.08 -21.75
C ILE A 7 7.58 5.83 -20.89
N SER A 8 6.50 6.29 -21.52
CA SER A 8 5.26 6.67 -20.87
C SER A 8 4.58 5.38 -20.45
N GLY A 9 5.17 4.73 -19.45
CA GLY A 9 4.61 3.56 -18.78
C GLY A 9 3.27 3.94 -18.18
N ARG A 10 2.21 3.71 -18.97
CA ARG A 10 0.79 3.61 -18.65
C ARG A 10 0.46 3.78 -17.16
N ARG A 11 0.34 5.01 -16.66
CA ARG A 11 -0.49 5.32 -15.48
C ARG A 11 -1.97 5.26 -15.90
N ARG A 12 -2.45 4.10 -16.35
CA ARG A 12 -3.88 3.92 -16.63
C ARG A 12 -4.62 3.76 -15.29
N GLY A 13 -5.37 4.80 -14.92
CA GLY A 13 -6.62 4.70 -14.17
C GLY A 13 -6.60 3.83 -12.91
N ARG A 14 -5.60 3.98 -12.04
CA ARG A 14 -5.72 3.40 -10.71
C ARG A 14 -6.83 4.16 -9.98
N PRO A 15 -7.90 3.50 -9.52
CA PRO A 15 -8.91 4.15 -8.71
C PRO A 15 -8.24 4.81 -7.51
N GLU A 16 -8.80 5.92 -7.04
CA GLU A 16 -8.32 6.56 -5.83
C GLU A 16 -8.31 5.54 -4.67
N PRO A 17 -7.25 5.54 -3.84
CA PRO A 17 -7.15 4.59 -2.74
C PRO A 17 -8.32 4.80 -1.77
N THR A 18 -8.95 3.70 -1.35
CA THR A 18 -10.07 3.75 -0.40
C THR A 18 -9.59 4.18 0.99
N THR A 19 -10.52 4.57 1.87
CA THR A 19 -10.19 4.97 3.25
C THR A 19 -9.52 3.84 4.03
N GLU A 20 -9.90 2.59 3.77
CA GLU A 20 -9.27 1.39 4.32
C GLU A 20 -7.83 1.23 3.83
N MET A 21 -7.56 1.44 2.53
CA MET A 21 -6.20 1.42 1.99
C MET A 21 -5.34 2.54 2.59
N LEU A 22 -5.90 3.74 2.74
CA LEU A 22 -5.23 4.90 3.35
C LEU A 22 -4.99 4.72 4.85
N SER A 23 -5.82 3.93 5.52
CA SER A 23 -5.65 3.55 6.93
C SER A 23 -4.75 2.32 7.10
N GLY A 24 -4.16 1.83 6.00
CA GLY A 24 -3.33 0.64 5.98
C GLY A 24 -4.09 -0.65 6.30
N LEU A 25 -5.42 -0.68 6.28
CA LEU A 25 -6.21 -1.89 6.57
C LEU A 25 -6.35 -2.82 5.37
N ALA A 26 -6.16 -2.29 4.17
CA ALA A 26 -6.18 -3.06 2.93
C ALA A 26 -4.89 -2.85 2.12
N CYS A 27 -4.53 -3.85 1.31
CA CYS A 27 -3.44 -3.71 0.35
C CYS A 27 -3.76 -2.61 -0.66
N LEU A 28 -2.84 -1.65 -0.80
CA LEU A 28 -2.99 -0.56 -1.76
C LEU A 28 -3.25 -1.09 -3.18
N ILE A 29 -2.64 -2.24 -3.53
CA ILE A 29 -2.58 -2.80 -4.89
C ILE A 29 -3.73 -3.76 -5.18
N CYS A 30 -3.90 -4.81 -4.37
CA CYS A 30 -4.89 -5.86 -4.64
C CYS A 30 -6.15 -5.74 -3.78
N GLY A 31 -6.22 -4.79 -2.85
CA GLY A 31 -7.38 -4.58 -1.99
C GLY A 31 -7.61 -5.65 -0.93
N THR A 32 -6.68 -6.59 -0.75
CA THR A 32 -6.78 -7.60 0.30
C THR A 32 -6.92 -6.94 1.66
N ASP A 33 -8.00 -7.27 2.36
CA ASP A 33 -8.23 -6.83 3.72
C ASP A 33 -7.34 -7.61 4.68
N TYR A 34 -6.50 -6.92 5.44
CA TYR A 34 -5.56 -7.56 6.36
C TYR A 34 -6.22 -8.05 7.65
N ARG A 35 -7.48 -7.67 7.92
CA ARG A 35 -8.23 -8.12 9.10
C ARG A 35 -8.74 -9.55 8.94
N ASP A 36 -9.01 -9.95 7.70
CA ASP A 36 -9.49 -11.28 7.33
C ASP A 36 -8.39 -12.17 6.75
N ALA A 37 -7.18 -11.63 6.52
CA ALA A 37 -6.08 -12.40 5.95
C ALA A 37 -5.35 -13.24 7.01
N PRO A 38 -5.12 -14.55 6.77
CA PRO A 38 -4.26 -15.37 7.62
C PRO A 38 -2.79 -14.94 7.39
N ASP A 39 -2.17 -14.38 8.42
CA ASP A 39 -0.79 -13.86 8.42
C ASP A 39 -0.52 -12.80 7.33
N PRO A 40 -0.93 -11.54 7.55
CA PRO A 40 -0.69 -10.49 6.58
C PRO A 40 0.80 -10.13 6.56
N ALA A 41 1.52 -10.65 5.56
CA ALA A 41 2.85 -10.17 5.16
C ALA A 41 2.76 -8.77 4.55
N ALA A 42 2.13 -7.82 5.26
CA ALA A 42 2.03 -6.43 4.87
C ALA A 42 3.37 -5.75 5.10
N VAL A 43 3.81 -4.96 4.12
CA VAL A 43 5.04 -4.16 4.22
C VAL A 43 4.75 -2.71 3.88
N VAL A 44 5.49 -1.79 4.50
CA VAL A 44 5.36 -0.35 4.22
C VAL A 44 5.90 -0.07 2.82
N VAL A 45 5.16 0.66 2.00
CA VAL A 45 5.58 0.98 0.62
C VAL A 45 5.69 2.47 0.36
N SER A 46 5.03 3.29 1.18
CA SER A 46 5.03 4.76 1.10
C SER A 46 4.36 5.33 2.34
N HIS A 47 4.42 6.65 2.50
CA HIS A 47 3.62 7.40 3.47
C HIS A 47 2.71 8.39 2.76
N ARG A 48 1.58 8.69 3.39
CA ARG A 48 0.65 9.73 2.95
C ARG A 48 -0.12 10.27 4.15
N ASP A 49 -0.21 11.58 4.31
CA ASP A 49 -0.96 12.23 5.39
C ASP A 49 -0.58 11.67 6.78
N ASP A 50 0.73 11.51 7.03
CA ASP A 50 1.32 10.91 8.24
C ASP A 50 0.92 9.44 8.53
N ARG A 51 0.36 8.75 7.53
CA ARG A 51 -0.03 7.33 7.61
C ARG A 51 0.86 6.45 6.73
N GLN A 52 1.09 5.23 7.18
CA GLN A 52 1.79 4.20 6.40
C GLN A 52 0.84 3.59 5.36
N LEU A 53 1.22 3.67 4.08
CA LEU A 53 0.58 2.90 3.02
C LEU A 53 1.25 1.53 2.91
N LEU A 54 0.43 0.48 2.85
CA LEU A 54 0.90 -0.89 2.91
C LEU A 54 0.55 -1.69 1.65
N ALA A 55 1.40 -2.66 1.31
CA ALA A 55 1.12 -3.66 0.29
C ALA A 55 1.50 -5.06 0.77
N CYS A 56 0.93 -6.10 0.15
CA CYS A 56 1.39 -7.46 0.38
C CYS A 56 2.84 -7.59 -0.10
N ARG A 57 3.68 -8.26 0.69
CA ARG A 57 5.06 -8.60 0.33
C ARG A 57 5.10 -9.34 -1.01
N GLY A 58 6.14 -9.10 -1.80
CA GLY A 58 6.30 -9.68 -3.13
C GLY A 58 5.77 -8.76 -4.23
N THR A 59 4.85 -9.25 -5.06
CA THR A 59 4.42 -8.55 -6.28
C THR A 59 3.73 -7.22 -6.00
N CYS A 60 2.89 -7.14 -4.97
CA CYS A 60 2.19 -5.89 -4.64
C CYS A 60 3.18 -4.82 -4.15
N ALA A 61 4.08 -5.18 -3.25
CA ALA A 61 5.15 -4.28 -2.80
C ALA A 61 6.01 -3.81 -3.99
N ARG A 62 6.46 -4.71 -4.87
CA ARG A 62 7.25 -4.37 -6.05
C ARG A 62 6.52 -3.40 -6.97
N MET A 63 5.22 -3.58 -7.19
CA MET A 63 4.42 -2.67 -8.00
C MET A 63 4.21 -1.29 -7.35
N ALA A 64 4.20 -1.21 -6.02
CA ALA A 64 3.95 0.03 -5.29
C ALA A 64 5.23 0.85 -5.05
N SER A 65 6.35 0.21 -4.69
CA SER A 65 7.59 0.88 -4.28
C SER A 65 8.83 0.47 -5.08
N GLY A 66 8.72 -0.52 -5.98
CA GLY A 66 9.87 -1.11 -6.68
C GLY A 66 10.62 -2.19 -5.89
N SER A 67 10.33 -2.35 -4.59
CA SER A 67 10.93 -3.35 -3.71
C SER A 67 9.93 -4.45 -3.34
N VAL A 68 10.36 -5.71 -3.33
CA VAL A 68 9.50 -6.84 -2.89
C VAL A 68 9.27 -6.85 -1.38
N ASP A 69 10.18 -6.24 -0.62
CA ASP A 69 10.13 -6.19 0.84
C ASP A 69 9.57 -4.86 1.36
N GLY A 70 9.23 -3.94 0.46
CA GLY A 70 8.81 -2.60 0.83
C GLY A 70 9.98 -1.71 1.24
N LEU A 71 9.68 -0.72 2.06
CA LEU A 71 10.64 0.11 2.79
C LEU A 71 11.17 -0.67 4.00
N ASP A 72 12.38 -0.36 4.45
CA ASP A 72 12.99 -0.93 5.66
C ASP A 72 12.36 -0.33 6.93
N GLU A 73 11.03 -0.44 7.03
CA GLU A 73 10.22 0.10 8.10
C GLU A 73 9.21 -0.95 8.53
N THR A 74 9.07 -1.11 9.84
CA THR A 74 8.09 -2.03 10.40
C THR A 74 6.69 -1.40 10.34
N PRO A 75 5.71 -2.05 9.71
CA PRO A 75 4.34 -1.54 9.72
C PRO A 75 3.77 -1.56 11.13
N LEU A 76 2.94 -0.57 11.44
CA LEU A 76 2.22 -0.53 12.71
C LEU A 76 1.38 -1.81 12.88
N PRO A 77 1.25 -2.31 14.13
CA PRO A 77 0.43 -3.47 14.42
C PRO A 77 -0.99 -3.31 13.86
N LEU A 78 -1.58 -4.40 13.35
CA LEU A 78 -2.91 -4.34 12.73
C LEU A 78 -3.97 -3.80 13.70
N ALA A 79 -3.92 -4.21 14.97
CA ALA A 79 -4.83 -3.73 16.01
C ALA A 79 -4.76 -2.20 16.18
N GLU A 80 -3.56 -1.63 16.14
CA GLU A 80 -3.32 -0.19 16.24
C GLU A 80 -3.86 0.56 15.01
N ARG A 81 -3.63 0.01 13.81
CA ARG A 81 -4.21 0.56 12.57
C ARG A 81 -5.74 0.58 12.59
N VAL A 82 -6.37 -0.50 13.07
CA VAL A 82 -7.82 -0.60 13.22
C VAL A 82 -8.34 0.41 14.24
N HIS A 83 -7.64 0.58 15.36
CA HIS A 83 -8.02 1.55 16.39
C HIS A 83 -8.01 2.98 15.85
N ARG A 84 -6.94 3.39 15.16
CA ARG A 84 -6.84 4.72 14.54
C ARG A 84 -7.92 4.96 13.48
N HIS A 85 -8.15 4.00 12.59
CA HIS A 85 -9.19 4.10 11.57
C HIS A 85 -10.59 4.35 12.17
N ARG A 86 -10.91 3.69 13.28
CA ARG A 86 -12.18 3.91 13.99
C ARG A 86 -12.26 5.28 14.66
N ALA A 87 -11.13 5.80 15.18
CA ALA A 87 -11.07 7.11 15.79
C ALA A 87 -11.23 8.26 14.76
N ASP A 88 -10.65 8.10 13.57
CA ASP A 88 -10.74 9.07 12.47
C ASP A 88 -12.12 9.12 11.79
N GLY A 89 -12.91 8.05 11.89
CA GLY A 89 -14.26 7.96 11.30
C GLY A 89 -15.39 8.41 12.22
N SER A 90 -15.06 8.95 13.41
CA SER A 90 -16.03 9.26 14.47
C SER A 90 -16.39 10.74 14.55
#